data_AF-D7IFY6-F1
#
_entry.id   AF-D7IFY6-F1
#
_cell.length_a   1.000
_cell.length_b   1.000
_cell.length_c   1.000
_cell.angle_alpha   90.00
_cell.angle_beta   90.00
_cell.angle_gamma   90.00
#
_symmetry.space_group_name_H-M   'P 1'
#
loop_
_entity.id
_entity.type
_entity.pdbx_description
1 polymer ?
#
loop_
_entity_poly.entity_id
_entity_poly.type
_entity_poly.pdbx_seq_one_letter_code
_entity_poly.pdbx_strand_id
1 'polypeptide(L)'
;MAIIADSNDVLEALVSNNRSKLSKTFGVGMFVSETDTPEEVITKCESYIERFETYINHLKIVINSGEKLNSEMRKARVRRLISSLNPSEREAVKTMLD
;
A
#
# COMPACT_ATOMS: atom_id res chain seq x y z
N MET A 1 -1.29 7.10 -17.36
CA MET A 1 -0.70 6.61 -18.62
C MET A 1 0.31 5.56 -18.22
N ALA A 2 0.09 4.28 -18.55
CA ALA A 2 1.07 3.24 -18.27
C ALA A 2 2.28 3.49 -19.19
N ILE A 3 3.47 3.64 -18.61
CA ILE A 3 4.71 3.64 -19.37
C ILE A 3 4.89 2.21 -19.85
N ILE A 4 4.79 1.99 -21.15
CA ILE A 4 5.15 0.70 -21.76
C ILE A 4 6.68 0.67 -21.74
N ALA A 5 7.27 -0.03 -20.77
CA ALA A 5 8.70 -0.31 -20.77
C ALA A 5 8.99 -1.37 -21.86
N ASP A 6 10.10 -1.22 -22.57
CA ASP A 6 10.59 -2.26 -23.48
C ASP A 6 10.90 -3.53 -22.66
N SER A 7 10.67 -4.72 -23.24
CA SER A 7 10.93 -5.99 -22.55
C SER A 7 12.40 -6.13 -22.14
N ASN A 8 13.32 -5.58 -22.93
CA ASN A 8 14.75 -5.52 -22.62
C ASN A 8 15.02 -4.65 -21.38
N ASP A 9 14.36 -3.48 -21.27
CA ASP A 9 14.52 -2.57 -20.14
C ASP A 9 14.04 -3.21 -18.83
N VAL A 10 12.97 -4.01 -18.89
CA VAL A 10 12.36 -4.69 -17.73
C VAL A 10 13.27 -5.80 -17.22
N LEU A 11 13.82 -6.64 -18.09
CA LEU A 11 14.74 -7.71 -17.70
C LEU A 11 16.06 -7.15 -17.17
N GLU A 12 16.60 -6.11 -17.82
CA GLU A 12 17.80 -5.43 -17.35
C GLU A 12 17.59 -4.80 -15.97
N ALA A 13 16.43 -4.16 -15.74
CA ALA A 13 16.08 -3.64 -14.42
C ALA A 13 16.01 -4.74 -13.36
N LEU A 14 15.43 -5.89 -13.71
CA LEU A 14 15.24 -7.03 -12.80
C LEU A 14 16.57 -7.59 -12.30
N VAL A 15 17.55 -7.74 -13.18
CA VAL A 15 18.86 -8.32 -12.84
C VAL A 15 19.91 -7.28 -12.43
N SER A 16 19.59 -5.99 -12.51
CA SER A 16 20.55 -4.91 -12.22
C SER A 16 21.03 -4.84 -10.77
N ASN A 17 20.36 -5.53 -9.84
CA ASN A 17 20.53 -5.39 -8.38
C ASN A 17 20.42 -3.92 -7.88
N ASN A 18 19.93 -3.00 -8.73
CA ASN A 18 19.77 -1.60 -8.40
C ASN A 18 18.38 -1.38 -7.81
N ARG A 19 18.31 -1.22 -6.49
CA ARG A 19 17.05 -1.02 -5.76
C ARG A 19 16.20 0.13 -6.29
N SER A 20 16.82 1.20 -6.79
CA SER A 20 16.10 2.32 -7.39
C SER A 20 15.46 1.94 -8.73
N LYS A 21 16.21 1.25 -9.60
CA LYS A 21 15.72 0.78 -10.90
C LYS A 21 14.63 -0.29 -10.73
N LEU A 22 14.82 -1.22 -9.79
CA LEU A 22 13.83 -2.22 -9.39
C LEU A 22 12.53 -1.56 -8.88
N SER A 23 12.64 -0.64 -7.93
CA SER A 23 11.46 0.00 -7.33
C SER A 23 10.66 0.84 -8.34
N LYS A 24 11.34 1.47 -9.30
CA LYS A 24 10.69 2.23 -10.39
C LYS A 24 9.95 1.32 -11.35
N THR A 25 10.48 0.12 -11.62
CA THR A 25 9.95 -0.79 -12.64
C THR A 25 8.85 -1.69 -12.09
N PHE A 26 9.06 -2.27 -10.91
CA PHE A 26 8.18 -3.29 -10.32
C PHE A 26 7.44 -2.83 -9.06
N GLY A 27 7.67 -1.59 -8.61
CA GLY A 27 7.19 -1.12 -7.32
C GLY A 27 8.08 -1.54 -6.15
N VAL A 28 7.76 -1.04 -4.96
CA VAL A 28 8.56 -1.28 -3.75
C VAL A 28 8.48 -2.76 -3.33
N GLY A 29 9.64 -3.34 -3.03
CA GLY A 29 9.77 -4.65 -2.39
C GLY A 29 10.24 -5.77 -3.31
N MET A 30 10.13 -5.64 -4.64
CA MET A 30 10.65 -6.66 -5.57
C MET A 30 12.17 -6.75 -5.46
N PHE A 31 12.65 -7.95 -5.16
CA PHE A 31 14.06 -8.26 -5.02
C PHE A 31 14.35 -9.63 -5.60
N VAL A 32 15.35 -9.68 -6.48
CA VAL A 32 15.92 -10.89 -7.05
C VAL A 32 17.35 -11.00 -6.51
N SER A 33 17.69 -12.16 -5.97
CA SER A 33 19.03 -12.51 -5.55
C SER A 33 19.87 -12.89 -6.76
N GLU A 34 21.17 -12.64 -6.70
CA GLU A 34 22.14 -13.10 -7.71
C GLU A 34 22.21 -14.64 -7.78
N THR A 35 21.72 -15.33 -6.74
CA THR A 35 21.68 -16.79 -6.67
C THR A 35 20.34 -17.40 -7.10
N ASP A 36 19.32 -16.58 -7.40
CA ASP A 36 18.01 -17.12 -7.79
C ASP A 36 18.09 -17.80 -9.17
N THR A 37 17.39 -18.92 -9.34
CA THR A 37 17.19 -19.51 -10.67
C THR A 37 16.11 -18.77 -11.45
N PRO A 38 16.07 -18.88 -12.80
CA PRO A 38 14.98 -18.30 -13.59
C PRO A 38 13.58 -18.73 -13.12
N GLU A 39 13.40 -19.99 -12.71
CA GLU A 39 12.13 -20.52 -12.19
C GLU A 39 11.74 -19.88 -10.86
N GLU A 40 12.70 -19.65 -9.96
CA GLU A 40 12.47 -18.95 -8.69
C GLU A 40 12.09 -17.49 -8.93
N VAL A 41 12.71 -16.83 -9.91
CA VAL A 41 12.35 -15.46 -10.31
C VAL A 41 10.95 -15.40 -10.88
N ILE A 42 10.55 -16.35 -11.73
CA ILE A 42 9.18 -16.45 -12.26
C ILE A 42 8.17 -16.61 -11.12
N THR A 43 8.44 -17.53 -10.18
CA THR A 43 7.58 -17.77 -9.01
C THR A 43 7.42 -16.51 -8.15
N LYS A 44 8.50 -15.74 -7.98
CA LYS A 44 8.44 -14.44 -7.28
C LYS A 44 7.55 -13.46 -8.04
N CYS A 45 7.68 -13.35 -9.35
CA CYS A 45 6.84 -12.48 -10.18
C CYS A 45 5.35 -12.83 -10.04
N GLU A 46 4.99 -14.11 -10.08
CA GLU A 46 3.61 -14.58 -9.86
C GLU A 46 3.10 -14.18 -8.46
N SER A 47 3.90 -14.40 -7.43
CA SER A 47 3.57 -13.97 -6.05
C SER A 47 3.45 -12.45 -5.91
N TYR A 48 4.14 -11.67 -6.74
CA TYR A 48 3.98 -10.21 -6.80
C TYR A 48 2.66 -9.82 -7.48
N ILE A 49 2.28 -10.50 -8.56
CA ILE A 49 0.99 -10.28 -9.24
C ILE A 49 -0.16 -10.48 -8.26
N GLU A 50 -0.20 -11.61 -7.55
CA GLU A 50 -1.27 -11.89 -6.57
C GLU A 50 -1.39 -10.81 -5.48
N ARG A 51 -0.24 -10.32 -4.99
CA ARG A 51 -0.19 -9.22 -4.02
C ARG A 51 -0.71 -7.92 -4.61
N PHE A 52 -0.31 -7.58 -5.84
CA PHE A 52 -0.80 -6.37 -6.51
C PHE A 52 -2.29 -6.45 -6.80
N GLU A 53 -2.81 -7.59 -7.23
CA GLU A 53 -4.24 -7.80 -7.42
C GLU A 53 -5.01 -7.60 -6.11
N THR A 54 -4.49 -8.15 -5.01
CA THR A 54 -5.05 -7.94 -3.66
C THR A 54 -5.05 -6.46 -3.27
N TYR A 55 -3.92 -5.76 -3.43
CA TYR A 55 -3.82 -4.32 -3.14
C TYR A 55 -4.78 -3.50 -4.01
N ILE A 56 -4.83 -3.77 -5.31
CA ILE A 56 -5.75 -3.11 -6.25
C ILE A 56 -7.19 -3.34 -5.82
N ASN A 57 -7.55 -4.56 -5.40
CA ASN A 57 -8.89 -4.86 -4.91
C ASN A 57 -9.24 -4.06 -3.63
N HIS A 58 -8.32 -3.97 -2.67
CA HIS A 58 -8.50 -3.12 -1.49
C HIS A 58 -8.72 -1.65 -1.86
N LEU A 59 -7.95 -1.11 -2.81
CA LEU A 59 -8.12 0.26 -3.29
C LEU A 59 -9.46 0.46 -3.98
N LYS A 60 -9.90 -0.50 -4.80
CA LYS A 60 -11.23 -0.48 -5.43
C LYS A 60 -12.35 -0.46 -4.39
N ILE A 61 -12.25 -1.25 -3.32
CA ILE A 61 -13.21 -1.22 -2.21
C ILE A 61 -13.29 0.18 -1.60
N VAL A 62 -12.15 0.83 -1.35
CA VAL A 62 -12.12 2.19 -0.80
C VAL A 62 -12.76 3.20 -1.77
N ILE A 63 -12.37 3.17 -3.06
CA ILE A 63 -12.92 4.06 -4.09
C ILE A 63 -14.45 3.94 -4.18
N ASN A 64 -14.97 2.71 -4.05
CA ASN A 64 -16.40 2.42 -4.19
C ASN A 64 -17.19 2.50 -2.87
N SER A 65 -16.57 2.95 -1.77
CA SER A 65 -17.21 2.91 -0.44
C SER A 65 -18.15 4.08 -0.14
N GLY A 66 -18.15 5.14 -0.96
CA GLY A 66 -19.09 6.27 -0.85
C GLY A 66 -19.14 6.89 0.54
N GLU A 67 -20.35 7.15 1.06
CA GLU A 67 -20.56 7.76 2.38
C GLU A 67 -19.99 6.95 3.55
N LYS A 68 -19.79 5.63 3.37
CA LYS A 68 -19.18 4.80 4.40
C LYS A 68 -17.75 5.26 4.71
N LEU A 69 -17.00 5.71 3.70
CA LEU A 69 -15.66 6.27 3.90
C LEU A 69 -15.70 7.51 4.79
N ASN A 70 -16.60 8.44 4.49
CA ASN A 70 -16.78 9.68 5.26
C ASN A 70 -17.09 9.39 6.73
N SER A 71 -18.01 8.44 6.98
CA SER A 71 -18.36 8.00 8.33
C SER A 71 -17.14 7.43 9.07
N GLU A 72 -16.39 6.49 8.47
CA GLU A 72 -15.23 5.89 9.12
C GLU A 72 -14.08 6.89 9.34
N MET A 73 -13.86 7.82 8.41
CA MET A 73 -12.90 8.92 8.61
C MET A 73 -13.31 9.84 9.76
N ARG A 74 -14.60 10.15 9.90
CA ARG A 74 -15.13 10.94 11.03
C ARG A 74 -14.91 10.23 12.36
N LYS A 75 -15.26 8.94 12.45
CA LYS A 75 -15.02 8.12 13.64
C LYS A 75 -13.53 8.08 14.00
N ALA A 76 -12.65 7.91 13.02
CA ALA A 76 -11.21 7.90 13.24
C ALA A 76 -10.68 9.23 13.82
N ARG A 77 -11.18 10.37 13.33
CA ARG A 77 -10.85 11.70 13.88
C ARG A 77 -11.27 11.83 15.34
N VAL A 78 -12.50 11.44 15.67
CA VAL A 78 -13.02 11.49 17.05
C VAL A 78 -12.20 10.59 17.97
N ARG A 79 -11.87 9.36 17.55
CA ARG A 79 -11.01 8.45 18.33
C ARG A 79 -9.65 9.08 18.62
N ARG A 80 -8.99 9.64 17.62
CA ARG A 80 -7.67 10.30 17.79
C ARG A 80 -7.74 11.47 18.75
N LEU A 81 -8.79 12.30 18.65
CA LEU A 81 -9.02 13.41 19.58
C LEU A 81 -9.16 12.88 21.01
N ILE A 82 -10.05 11.92 21.26
CA ILE A 82 -10.27 11.34 22.60
C ILE A 82 -8.98 10.74 23.18
N SER A 83 -8.15 10.10 22.34
CA SER A 83 -6.86 9.54 22.73
C SER A 83 -5.82 10.60 23.08
N SER A 84 -5.89 11.81 22.51
CA SER A 84 -4.97 12.90 22.83
C SER A 84 -5.38 13.71 24.07
N LEU A 85 -6.63 13.62 24.52
CA LEU A 85 -7.12 14.36 25.68
C LEU A 85 -6.68 13.71 27.00
N ASN A 86 -6.32 14.56 27.95
CA ASN A 86 -6.13 14.17 29.35
C ASN A 86 -7.49 13.90 30.04
N PRO A 87 -7.51 13.32 31.26
CA PRO A 87 -8.75 12.97 31.94
C PRO A 87 -9.72 14.14 32.15
N SER A 88 -9.21 15.34 32.46
CA SER A 88 -10.03 16.53 32.68
C SER A 88 -10.65 17.05 31.39
N GLU A 89 -9.86 17.09 30.30
CA GLU A 89 -10.34 17.46 28.97
C GLU A 89 -11.38 16.47 28.44
N ARG A 90 -11.20 15.18 28.72
CA ARG A 90 -12.15 14.13 28.32
C ARG A 90 -13.49 14.27 29.03
N GLU A 91 -13.49 14.63 30.32
CA GLU A 91 -14.74 14.92 31.03
C GLU A 91 -15.41 16.20 30.53
N ALA A 92 -14.63 17.26 30.24
CA ALA A 92 -15.18 18.49 29.65
C ALA A 92 -15.89 18.22 28.31
N VAL A 93 -15.31 17.37 27.45
CA VAL A 93 -15.94 16.97 26.19
C VAL A 93 -17.20 16.14 26.40
N LYS A 94 -17.25 15.25 27.40
CA LYS A 94 -18.49 14.52 27.74
C LYS A 94 -19.59 15.47 28.19
N THR A 95 -19.29 16.42 29.08
CA THR A 95 -20.27 17.39 29.56
C THR A 95 -20.77 18.35 28.48
N MET A 96 -20.03 18.53 27.38
CA MET A 96 -20.47 19.32 26.22
C MET A 96 -21.34 18.53 25.23
N LEU A 97 -21.34 17.20 25.34
CA LEU A 97 -22.11 16.29 24.48
C LEU A 97 -23.41 15.80 25.15
N ASP A 98 -23.54 15.96 26.47
CA ASP A 98 -24.76 15.77 27.26
C ASP A 98 -25.73 16.97 27.12
#